data_AF-A0A920UGZ1-F1
#
_entry.id   AF-A0A920UGZ1-F1
#
_cell.length_a   1.000
_cell.length_b   1.000
_cell.length_c   1.000
_cell.angle_alpha   90.00
_cell.angle_beta   90.00
_cell.angle_gamma   90.00
#
_symmetry.space_group_name_H-M   'P 1'
#
loop_
_entity.id
_entity.type
_entity.pdbx_description
1 polymer ?
#
loop_
_entity_poly.entity_id
_entity_poly.type
_entity_poly.pdbx_seq_one_letter_code
_entity_poly.pdbx_strand_id
1 'polypeptide(L)'
;MLNTFLTPYSKSSRVFDDYGLQLGNKKICYDTHHTTGAFSNIKLIADEIIWAGNDEVGFHTSHRTIIRGRNDGKSNYGPATNKDIDVLVIAKCVAWKTGFFWNMYATTLPVCFFNWGWILTVWHQNSYLLHR
;
A
#
# COMPACT_ATOMS: atom_id res chain seq x y z
N MET A 1 -1.33 -10.59 15.85
CA MET A 1 -0.94 -10.20 14.47
C MET A 1 -1.83 -9.13 13.84
N LEU A 2 -3.14 -9.04 14.14
CA LEU A 2 -4.03 -7.99 13.58
C LEU A 2 -3.65 -6.54 13.99
N ASN A 3 -3.09 -6.36 15.19
CA ASN A 3 -2.81 -5.02 15.71
C ASN A 3 -1.60 -4.31 15.07
N THR A 4 -0.69 -5.04 14.42
CA THR A 4 0.52 -4.43 13.81
C THR A 4 0.21 -3.75 12.46
N PHE A 5 -0.86 -4.17 11.76
CA PHE A 5 -1.31 -3.52 10.52
C PHE A 5 -2.18 -2.28 10.76
N LEU A 6 -2.95 -2.26 11.86
CA LEU A 6 -3.85 -1.16 12.22
C LEU A 6 -3.14 0.05 12.85
N THR A 7 -1.98 -0.18 13.45
CA THR A 7 -1.33 0.78 14.36
C THR A 7 -0.88 2.10 13.73
N PRO A 8 -0.42 2.16 12.46
CA PRO A 8 -0.03 3.44 11.89
C PRO A 8 -1.19 4.21 11.27
N TYR A 9 -2.28 3.54 10.85
CA TYR A 9 -3.34 4.18 10.08
C TYR A 9 -4.46 4.75 10.96
N SER A 10 -4.71 6.04 10.82
CA SER A 10 -5.85 6.70 11.45
C SER A 10 -7.20 6.11 11.00
N LYS A 11 -8.20 6.15 11.89
CA LYS A 11 -9.60 5.83 11.56
C LYS A 11 -10.20 6.76 10.50
N SER A 12 -9.60 7.94 10.28
CA SER A 12 -9.99 8.90 9.24
C SER A 12 -9.23 8.75 7.92
N SER A 13 -8.47 7.66 7.74
CA SER A 13 -7.78 7.39 6.47
C SER A 13 -8.77 7.27 5.31
N ARG A 14 -8.36 7.73 4.13
CA ARG A 14 -9.19 7.74 2.92
C ARG A 14 -8.43 7.07 1.78
N VAL A 15 -9.07 6.15 1.08
CA VAL A 15 -8.46 5.44 -0.03
C VAL A 15 -9.41 5.47 -1.22
N PHE A 16 -8.91 5.83 -2.38
CA PHE A 16 -9.61 5.69 -3.65
C PHE A 16 -9.03 4.49 -4.40
N ASP A 17 -9.88 3.49 -4.62
CA ASP A 17 -9.59 2.28 -5.40
C ASP A 17 -10.53 2.19 -6.61
N ASP A 18 -10.45 1.07 -7.34
CA ASP A 18 -11.29 0.80 -8.52
C ASP A 18 -12.79 0.72 -8.18
N TYR A 19 -13.14 0.60 -6.91
CA TYR A 19 -14.52 0.57 -6.39
C TYR A 19 -14.95 1.92 -5.78
N GLY A 20 -14.12 2.97 -5.88
CA GLY A 20 -14.41 4.32 -5.43
C GLY A 20 -13.78 4.71 -4.09
N LEU A 21 -14.40 5.66 -3.39
CA LEU A 21 -13.91 6.16 -2.11
C LEU A 21 -14.21 5.18 -0.97
N GLN A 22 -13.16 4.79 -0.27
CA GLN A 22 -13.14 3.92 0.88
C GLN A 22 -12.69 4.68 2.12
N LEU A 23 -13.38 4.45 3.24
CA LEU A 23 -13.15 5.18 4.49
C LEU A 23 -12.64 4.25 5.59
N GLY A 24 -11.64 4.74 6.32
CA GLY A 24 -11.10 4.14 7.51
C GLY A 24 -10.10 3.01 7.28
N ASN A 25 -9.31 2.73 8.32
CA ASN A 25 -8.22 1.77 8.29
C ASN A 25 -8.67 0.30 8.20
N LYS A 26 -9.91 -0.02 8.61
CA LYS A 26 -10.42 -1.39 8.62
C LYS A 26 -10.49 -1.99 7.23
N LYS A 27 -11.00 -1.22 6.25
CA LYS A 27 -11.09 -1.71 4.87
C LYS A 27 -9.71 -1.93 4.27
N ILE A 28 -8.76 -1.02 4.50
CA ILE A 28 -7.36 -1.18 4.07
C ILE A 28 -6.77 -2.50 4.59
N CYS A 29 -7.00 -2.83 5.86
CA CYS A 29 -6.52 -4.08 6.45
C CYS A 29 -7.23 -5.31 5.84
N TYR A 30 -8.55 -5.22 5.65
CA TYR A 30 -9.33 -6.30 5.02
C TYR A 30 -8.84 -6.58 3.59
N ASP A 31 -8.68 -5.54 2.77
CA ASP A 31 -8.23 -5.67 1.38
C ASP A 31 -6.80 -6.23 1.32
N THR A 32 -5.93 -5.78 2.23
CA THR A 32 -4.57 -6.32 2.35
C THR A 32 -4.61 -7.82 2.65
N HIS A 33 -5.40 -8.24 3.65
CA HIS A 33 -5.54 -9.66 3.99
C HIS A 33 -6.12 -10.47 2.85
N HIS A 34 -7.20 -9.99 2.24
CA HIS A 34 -7.83 -10.65 1.09
C HIS A 34 -6.80 -10.96 0.01
N THR A 35 -5.96 -10.00 -0.35
CA THR A 35 -5.01 -10.20 -1.45
C THR A 35 -3.80 -11.02 -1.07
N THR A 36 -3.25 -10.84 0.13
CA THR A 36 -2.19 -11.74 0.60
C THR A 36 -2.68 -13.19 0.73
N GLY A 37 -3.99 -13.40 0.92
CA GLY A 37 -4.61 -14.72 0.86
C GLY A 37 -4.91 -15.20 -0.57
N ALA A 38 -5.18 -14.29 -1.50
CA ALA A 38 -5.41 -14.61 -2.92
C ALA A 38 -4.12 -14.92 -3.70
N PHE A 39 -2.99 -14.41 -3.19
CA PHE A 39 -1.65 -14.53 -3.77
C PHE A 39 -0.64 -14.78 -2.65
N SER A 40 -0.46 -16.04 -2.22
CA SER A 40 0.36 -16.34 -1.04
C SER A 40 1.85 -15.96 -1.20
N ASN A 41 2.35 -15.95 -2.43
CA ASN A 41 3.72 -15.61 -2.79
C ASN A 41 3.89 -14.18 -3.33
N ILE A 42 2.93 -13.28 -3.05
CA ILE A 42 2.89 -11.91 -3.56
C ILE A 42 4.16 -11.12 -3.24
N LYS A 43 4.65 -10.37 -4.23
CA LYS A 43 5.77 -9.44 -4.13
C LYS A 43 5.38 -8.09 -4.72
N LEU A 44 5.70 -7.02 -3.99
CA LEU A 44 5.53 -5.64 -4.47
C LEU A 44 6.93 -5.13 -4.83
N ILE A 45 7.22 -5.02 -6.12
CA ILE A 45 8.52 -4.58 -6.61
C ILE A 45 8.43 -3.08 -6.86
N ALA A 46 9.08 -2.29 -6.01
CA ALA A 46 9.19 -0.85 -6.20
C ALA A 46 10.08 -0.56 -7.41
N ASP A 47 9.48 -0.06 -8.49
CA ASP A 47 10.19 0.27 -9.72
C ASP A 47 10.68 1.72 -9.69
N GLU A 48 9.79 2.65 -9.33
CA GLU A 48 10.15 4.06 -9.17
C GLU A 48 9.35 4.71 -8.05
N ILE A 49 10.00 5.59 -7.28
CA ILE A 49 9.37 6.29 -6.17
C ILE A 49 9.84 7.73 -6.19
N ILE A 50 8.87 8.64 -6.28
CA ILE A 50 9.10 10.07 -6.11
C ILE A 50 8.34 10.55 -4.87
N TRP A 51 8.90 11.53 -4.17
CA TRP A 51 8.27 12.10 -3.00
C TRP A 51 8.61 13.58 -2.84
N ALA A 52 7.78 14.30 -2.11
CA ALA A 52 7.96 15.70 -1.75
C ALA A 52 7.35 15.97 -0.37
N GLY A 53 7.86 17.00 0.31
CA GLY A 53 7.41 17.41 1.64
C GLY A 53 8.37 17.03 2.76
N ASN A 54 7.90 17.11 4.01
CA ASN A 54 8.69 16.85 5.22
C ASN A 54 7.75 16.46 6.39
N ASP A 55 8.31 16.33 7.59
CA ASP A 55 7.57 15.95 8.80
C ASP A 55 6.66 17.05 9.36
N GLU A 56 6.84 18.31 8.94
CA GLU A 56 5.97 19.43 9.32
C GLU A 56 4.74 19.53 8.41
N VAL A 57 4.93 19.45 7.08
CA VAL A 57 3.85 19.62 6.09
C VAL A 57 3.22 18.30 5.63
N GLY A 58 3.86 17.18 5.96
CA GLY A 58 3.51 15.85 5.46
C GLY A 58 4.25 15.47 4.17
N PHE A 59 4.18 14.20 3.82
CA PHE A 59 4.83 13.60 2.67
C PHE A 59 3.81 13.27 1.59
N HIS A 60 4.03 13.83 0.40
CA HIS A 60 3.40 13.39 -0.83
C HIS A 60 4.33 12.39 -1.49
N THR A 61 3.81 11.22 -1.84
CA THR A 61 4.58 10.13 -2.43
C THR A 61 3.85 9.59 -3.65
N SER A 62 4.57 9.21 -4.69
CA SER A 62 4.04 8.50 -5.84
C SER A 62 4.93 7.30 -6.11
N HIS A 63 4.32 6.14 -6.17
CA HIS A 63 4.99 4.85 -6.33
C HIS A 63 4.55 4.24 -7.66
N ARG A 64 5.52 3.85 -8.47
CA ARG A 64 5.33 2.90 -9.57
C ARG A 64 5.82 1.55 -9.08
N THR A 65 4.90 0.59 -9.01
CA THR A 65 5.14 -0.73 -8.42
C THR A 65 4.68 -1.82 -9.37
N ILE A 66 5.43 -2.89 -9.48
CA ILE A 66 4.98 -4.13 -10.13
C ILE A 66 4.58 -5.11 -9.03
N ILE A 67 3.31 -5.52 -9.03
CA ILE A 67 2.82 -6.59 -8.17
C ILE A 67 2.96 -7.91 -8.93
N ARG A 68 3.72 -8.84 -8.36
CA ARG A 68 3.94 -10.18 -8.91
C ARG A 68 3.46 -11.23 -7.93
N GLY A 69 2.75 -12.24 -8.43
CA GLY A 69 2.33 -13.37 -7.61
C GLY A 69 1.60 -14.44 -8.41
N ARG A 70 1.37 -15.58 -7.78
CA ARG A 70 0.54 -16.67 -8.29
C ARG A 70 -0.83 -16.59 -7.65
N ASN A 71 -1.89 -16.62 -8.45
CA ASN A 71 -3.25 -16.63 -7.92
C ASN A 71 -3.64 -18.02 -7.41
N ASP A 72 -3.22 -18.36 -6.20
CA ASP A 72 -3.46 -19.63 -5.53
C ASP A 72 -4.62 -19.60 -4.51
N GLY A 73 -5.18 -18.42 -4.26
CA GLY A 73 -6.39 -18.22 -3.46
C GLY A 73 -7.54 -17.57 -4.22
N LYS A 74 -8.73 -17.57 -3.61
CA LYS A 74 -9.89 -16.83 -4.13
C LYS A 74 -9.58 -15.34 -4.13
N SER A 75 -9.87 -14.67 -5.23
CA SER A 75 -9.74 -13.21 -5.38
C SER A 75 -11.12 -12.56 -5.62
N ASN A 76 -11.14 -11.23 -5.72
CA ASN A 76 -12.34 -10.47 -6.13
C ASN A 76 -12.77 -10.80 -7.57
N TYR A 77 -11.87 -11.38 -8.37
CA TYR A 77 -12.12 -11.76 -9.76
C TYR A 77 -12.58 -13.21 -9.93
N GLY A 78 -12.70 -13.97 -8.83
CA GLY A 78 -13.21 -15.35 -8.85
C GLY A 78 -12.35 -16.36 -8.08
N PRO A 79 -12.59 -17.67 -8.31
CA PRO A 79 -11.79 -18.75 -7.75
C PRO A 79 -10.30 -18.67 -8.14
N ALA A 80 -9.45 -19.39 -7.40
CA ALA A 80 -8.02 -19.48 -7.70
C ALA A 80 -7.79 -20.02 -9.12
N THR A 81 -7.06 -19.25 -9.92
CA THR A 81 -6.75 -19.60 -11.32
C THR A 81 -5.43 -20.37 -11.46
N ASN A 82 -4.59 -20.39 -10.41
CA ASN A 82 -3.25 -20.96 -10.38
C ASN A 82 -2.27 -20.39 -11.41
N LYS A 83 -2.57 -19.22 -11.98
CA LYS A 83 -1.72 -18.50 -12.93
C LYS A 83 -0.84 -17.48 -12.23
N ASP A 84 0.35 -17.25 -12.80
CA ASP A 84 1.19 -16.12 -12.42
C ASP A 84 0.67 -14.83 -13.05
N ILE A 85 0.78 -13.74 -12.30
CA ILE A 85 0.39 -12.40 -12.72
C ILE A 85 1.52 -11.41 -12.48
N ASP A 86 1.58 -10.41 -13.35
CA ASP A 86 2.32 -9.17 -13.17
C ASP A 86 1.35 -8.02 -13.40
N VAL A 87 1.19 -7.14 -12.40
CA VAL A 87 0.28 -6.00 -12.45
C VAL A 87 1.07 -4.74 -12.16
N LEU A 88 1.06 -3.80 -13.11
CA LEU A 88 1.60 -2.47 -12.90
C LEU A 88 0.60 -1.65 -12.08
N VAL A 89 1.09 -1.05 -10.99
CA VAL A 89 0.32 -0.22 -10.08
C VAL A 89 0.99 1.14 -9.96
N ILE A 90 0.18 2.19 -10.06
CA ILE A 90 0.60 3.54 -9.70
C ILE A 90 -0.20 3.97 -8.48
N ALA A 91 0.51 4.39 -7.43
CA ALA A 91 -0.07 4.78 -6.16
C ALA A 91 0.41 6.16 -5.72
N LYS A 92 -0.52 7.09 -5.55
CA LYS A 92 -0.23 8.40 -4.95
C LYS A 92 -0.72 8.38 -3.51
N CYS A 93 0.18 8.63 -2.56
CA CYS A 93 -0.14 8.65 -1.14
C CYS A 93 0.27 9.99 -0.53
N VAL A 94 -0.59 10.53 0.34
CA VAL A 94 -0.29 11.66 1.21
C VAL A 94 -0.31 11.15 2.64
N ALA A 95 0.83 11.27 3.32
CA ALA A 95 1.01 10.84 4.69
C ALA A 95 1.36 12.03 5.57
N TRP A 96 0.59 12.25 6.63
CA TRP A 96 0.90 13.31 7.60
C TRP A 96 0.56 12.85 9.02
N LYS A 97 1.25 13.42 9.99
CA LYS A 97 1.11 13.05 11.39
C LYS A 97 0.06 13.92 12.05
N THR A 98 -0.85 13.31 12.80
CA THR A 98 -1.73 14.01 13.75
C THR A 98 -1.62 13.32 15.11
N GLY A 99 -0.89 13.95 16.03
CA GLY A 99 -0.60 13.36 17.34
C GLY A 99 0.26 12.10 17.21
N PHE A 100 -0.23 10.97 17.71
CA PHE A 100 0.46 9.68 17.62
C PHE A 100 0.25 8.94 16.28
N PHE A 101 -0.79 9.29 15.52
CA PHE A 101 -1.21 8.52 14.33
C PHE A 101 -0.77 9.18 13.02
N TRP A 102 -0.55 8.36 12.00
CA TRP A 102 -0.41 8.80 10.63
C TRP A 102 -1.76 8.73 9.91
N ASN A 103 -2.16 9.83 9.30
CA ASN A 103 -3.24 9.79 8.33
C ASN A 103 -2.65 9.46 6.97
N MET A 104 -3.37 8.65 6.21
CA MET A 104 -3.06 8.37 4.83
C MET A 104 -4.25 8.74 3.95
N TYR A 105 -3.97 9.47 2.88
CA TYR A 105 -4.81 9.57 1.71
C TYR A 105 -4.13 8.83 0.57
N ALA A 106 -4.74 7.82 -0.03
CA ALA A 106 -4.16 7.10 -1.16
C ALA A 106 -5.11 7.06 -2.36
N THR A 107 -4.58 7.25 -3.57
CA THR A 107 -5.27 6.94 -4.83
C THR A 107 -4.44 5.90 -5.58
N THR A 108 -5.07 4.81 -5.99
CA THR A 108 -4.39 3.70 -6.68
C THR A 108 -5.17 3.22 -7.88
N LEU A 109 -4.45 2.95 -8.97
CA LEU A 109 -4.94 2.23 -10.14
C LEU A 109 -3.96 1.08 -10.45
N PRO A 110 -4.40 -0.18 -10.57
CA PRO A 110 -5.53 -0.83 -9.90
C PRO A 110 -5.08 -1.42 -8.54
N VAL A 111 -5.98 -1.39 -7.56
CA VAL A 111 -5.88 -2.01 -6.23
C VAL A 111 -4.83 -1.44 -5.24
N CYS A 112 -5.33 -1.05 -4.06
CA CYS A 112 -4.55 -0.44 -2.99
C CYS A 112 -3.96 -1.50 -2.04
N PHE A 113 -2.65 -1.75 -2.13
CA PHE A 113 -1.91 -2.59 -1.19
C PHE A 113 -0.78 -1.81 -0.55
N PHE A 114 -1.03 -1.23 0.62
CA PHE A 114 0.05 -0.61 1.40
C PHE A 114 0.09 -1.15 2.82
N ASN A 115 1.05 -2.05 3.04
CA ASN A 115 1.59 -2.32 4.35
C ASN A 115 2.58 -1.20 4.72
N TRP A 116 2.38 -0.52 5.85
CA TRP A 116 3.27 0.54 6.34
C TRP A 116 4.71 0.04 6.57
N GLY A 117 4.88 -1.26 6.85
CA GLY A 117 6.20 -1.90 6.93
C GLY A 117 7.00 -1.77 5.62
N TRP A 118 6.34 -1.74 4.47
CA TRP A 118 7.00 -1.54 3.17
C TRP A 118 7.33 -0.08 2.90
N ILE A 119 6.44 0.86 3.22
CA ILE A 119 6.72 2.31 3.07
C ILE A 119 7.92 2.72 3.94
N LEU A 120 8.00 2.22 5.18
CA LEU A 120 9.15 2.46 6.04
C LEU A 120 10.42 1.75 5.55
N THR A 121 10.33 0.52 5.03
CA THR A 121 11.49 -0.20 4.49
C THR A 121 12.03 0.51 3.24
N VAL A 122 11.15 1.01 2.39
CA VAL A 122 11.47 1.84 1.24
C VAL A 122 12.07 3.18 1.67
N TRP A 123 11.53 3.82 2.70
CA TRP A 123 12.09 5.06 3.26
C TRP A 123 13.49 4.84 3.83
N HIS A 124 13.70 3.73 4.54
CA HIS A 124 15.03 3.31 5.00
C HIS A 124 15.97 3.03 3.82
N GLN A 125 15.51 2.31 2.78
CA GLN A 125 16.33 2.02 1.60
C GLN A 125 16.69 3.28 0.78
N ASN A 126 15.79 4.26 0.65
CA ASN A 126 16.05 5.50 -0.09
C ASN A 126 16.82 6.55 0.72
N SER A 127 16.76 6.54 2.05
CA SER A 127 17.65 7.40 2.87
C SER A 127 19.12 6.96 2.79
N TYR A 128 19.40 5.69 2.51
CA TYR A 128 20.77 5.24 2.18
C TYR A 128 21.24 5.64 0.77
N LEU A 129 20.33 5.89 -0.17
CA LEU A 129 20.68 6.31 -1.54
C LEU A 129 20.89 7.83 -1.69
N LEU A 130 20.35 8.64 -0.77
CA LEU A 130 20.56 10.10 -0.73
C LEU A 130 21.79 10.54 0.09
N HIS A 131 22.48 9.60 0.75
CA HIS A 131 23.75 9.84 1.45
C HIS A 131 24.98 9.25 0.73
N ARG A 132 24.91 9.11 -0.60
CA ARG A 132 26.09 8.92 -1.46
C ARG A 132 26.23 10.05 -2.46
#